data_AF-A0A348VUN9-F1
#
_entry.id   AF-A0A348VUN9-F1
#
_cell.length_a   1.000
_cell.length_b   1.000
_cell.length_c   1.000
_cell.angle_alpha   90.00
_cell.angle_beta   90.00
_cell.angle_gamma   90.00
#
_symmetry.space_group_name_H-M   'P 1'
#
loop_
_entity.id
_entity.type
_entity.pdbx_description
1 polymer ?
#
loop_
_entity_poly.entity_id
_entity_poly.type
_entity_poly.pdbx_seq_one_letter_code
_entity_poly.pdbx_strand_id
1 'polypeptide(L)' 'MDVLTLSIGMLSIAFGSATHLLRIKSPETVGRLGSMRARFGDRAGMAVHFIAYTLMPLLFGILLLAAGSRGHALF' A
#
# COMPACT_ATOMS: atom_id res chain seq x y z
N MET A 1 5.54 18.65 15.08
CA MET A 1 5.03 18.00 13.86
C MET A 1 6.21 17.69 12.97
N ASP A 2 6.34 16.45 12.51
CA ASP A 2 7.42 16.08 11.59
C ASP A 2 6.92 15.98 10.14
N VAL A 3 7.35 16.92 9.30
CA VAL A 3 6.82 17.08 7.93
C VAL A 3 7.24 15.93 7.02
N LEU A 4 8.44 15.38 7.22
CA LEU A 4 8.96 14.28 6.41
C LEU A 4 8.16 12.99 6.65
N THR A 5 8.01 12.59 7.92
CA THR A 5 7.20 11.43 8.33
C THR A 5 5.74 11.58 7.85
N LEU A 6 5.15 12.77 7.96
CA LEU A 6 3.80 13.05 7.45
C LEU A 6 3.71 12.86 5.93
N SER A 7 4.70 13.37 5.18
CA SER A 7 4.72 13.28 3.72
C SER A 7 4.84 11.83 3.24
N ILE A 8 5.71 11.04 3.86
CA ILE A 8 5.85 9.60 3.57
C ILE A 8 4.55 8.86 3.92
N GLY A 9 3.89 9.25 5.02
CA GLY A 9 2.58 8.72 5.39
C GLY A 9 1.51 8.95 4.33
N MET A 10 1.39 10.20 3.84
CA MET A 10 0.46 10.54 2.76
C MET A 10 0.75 9.78 1.46
N LEU A 11 2.03 9.70 1.06
CA LEU A 11 2.44 8.97 -0.14
C LEU A 11 2.13 7.48 -0.02
N SER A 12 2.32 6.88 1.15
CA SER A 12 2.00 5.47 1.41
C SER A 12 0.51 5.19 1.28
N ILE A 13 -0.35 6.09 1.81
CA ILE A 13 -1.81 5.98 1.67
C ILE A 13 -2.24 6.13 0.20
N ALA A 14 -1.68 7.13 -0.49
CA ALA A 14 -1.97 7.39 -1.89
C ALA A 14 -1.58 6.18 -2.76
N PHE A 15 -0.40 5.60 -2.52
CA PHE A 15 0.07 4.39 -3.19
C PHE A 15 -0.89 3.21 -2.96
N GLY A 16 -1.19 2.87 -1.69
CA GLY A 16 -2.08 1.74 -1.38
C GLY A 16 -3.47 1.88 -2.00
N SER A 17 -4.01 3.09 -1.97
CA SER A 17 -5.31 3.42 -2.58
C SER A 17 -5.27 3.32 -4.10
N ALA A 18 -4.25 3.91 -4.74
CA ALA A 18 -4.07 3.86 -6.19
C ALA A 18 -3.91 2.41 -6.69
N THR A 19 -3.12 1.60 -5.99
CA THR A 19 -2.96 0.18 -6.33
C THR A 19 -4.26 -0.60 -6.17
N HIS A 20 -5.07 -0.29 -5.15
CA HIS A 20 -6.38 -0.91 -5.00
C HIS A 20 -7.32 -0.59 -6.18
N LEU A 21 -7.37 0.69 -6.56
CA LEU A 21 -8.20 1.16 -7.68
C LEU A 21 -7.76 0.54 -9.01
N LEU A 22 -6.45 0.49 -9.27
CA LEU A 22 -5.91 -0.15 -10.47
C LEU A 22 -6.22 -1.65 -10.49
N ARG A 23 -6.16 -2.34 -9.34
CA ARG A 23 -6.52 -3.76 -9.24
C ARG A 23 -7.98 -4.03 -9.62
N ILE A 24 -8.89 -3.11 -9.30
CA ILE A 24 -10.31 -3.26 -9.62
C ILE A 24 -10.59 -2.91 -11.09
N LYS A 25 -9.97 -1.84 -11.60
CA LYS A 25 -10.25 -1.32 -12.95
C LYS A 25 -9.54 -2.09 -14.07
N SER A 26 -8.27 -2.47 -13.85
CA SER A 26 -7.40 -3.05 -14.87
C SER A 26 -6.39 -4.03 -14.25
N PRO A 27 -6.86 -5.14 -13.65
CA PRO A 27 -6.01 -6.08 -12.92
C PRO A 27 -4.83 -6.62 -13.74
N GLU A 28 -4.97 -6.73 -15.06
CA GLU A 28 -3.94 -7.15 -16.01
C GLU A 28 -2.75 -6.18 -16.11
N THR A 29 -2.97 -4.90 -15.81
CA THR A 29 -1.90 -3.87 -15.83
C THR A 29 -1.16 -3.78 -14.50
N VAL A 30 -1.66 -4.44 -13.45
CA VAL A 30 -1.07 -4.42 -12.13
C VAL A 30 0.15 -5.32 -12.10
N GLY A 31 1.33 -4.68 -12.10
CA GLY A 31 2.62 -5.36 -12.02
C GLY A 31 2.66 -6.36 -10.86
N ARG A 32 3.26 -7.52 -11.11
CA ARG A 32 3.40 -8.64 -10.17
C ARG A 32 2.11 -9.36 -9.76
N LEU A 33 0.90 -8.87 -10.07
CA LEU A 33 -0.32 -9.62 -9.79
C LEU A 33 -0.34 -10.95 -10.56
N GLY A 34 0.03 -10.93 -11.84
CA GLY A 34 0.13 -12.14 -12.67
C GLY A 34 1.15 -13.15 -12.13
N SER A 35 2.34 -12.70 -11.74
CA SER A 35 3.37 -13.59 -11.18
C SER A 35 2.98 -14.14 -9.80
N MET A 36 2.26 -13.36 -8.98
CA MET A 36 1.71 -13.83 -7.72
C MET A 36 0.61 -14.88 -7.91
N ARG A 37 -0.29 -14.68 -8.88
CA ARG A 37 -1.31 -15.67 -9.25
C ARG A 37 -0.66 -16.96 -9.78
N ALA A 38 0.39 -16.85 -10.60
CA ALA A 38 1.14 -18.01 -11.09
C ALA A 38 1.84 -18.78 -9.96
N ARG A 39 2.36 -18.08 -8.95
CA ARG A 39 3.10 -18.71 -7.83
C ARG A 39 2.21 -19.29 -6.74
N PHE A 40 1.13 -18.59 -6.38
CA PHE A 40 0.30 -18.93 -5.22
C PHE A 40 -1.07 -19.49 -5.62
N GLY A 41 -1.40 -19.50 -6.92
CA GLY A 41 -2.74 -19.77 -7.42
C GLY A 41 -3.61 -18.52 -7.42
N ASP A 42 -4.77 -18.62 -8.08
CA ASP A 42 -5.56 -17.46 -8.45
C ASP A 42 -6.08 -16.65 -7.25
N ARG A 43 -6.75 -17.33 -6.31
CA ARG A 43 -7.33 -16.69 -5.12
C ARG A 43 -6.27 -16.19 -4.14
N ALA A 44 -5.27 -17.03 -3.85
CA ALA A 44 -4.22 -16.66 -2.91
C ALA A 44 -3.29 -15.57 -3.47
N GLY A 45 -2.97 -15.60 -4.77
CA GLY A 45 -2.19 -14.55 -5.43
C GLY A 45 -2.89 -13.18 -5.38
N MET A 46 -4.21 -13.14 -5.61
CA MET A 46 -4.99 -11.92 -5.43
C MET A 46 -5.00 -11.42 -3.99
N ALA A 47 -5.16 -12.32 -3.01
CA ALA A 47 -5.15 -11.97 -1.60
C ALA A 47 -3.78 -11.41 -1.15
N VAL A 48 -2.70 -12.11 -1.50
CA VAL A 48 -1.32 -11.68 -1.18
C VAL A 48 -1.03 -10.32 -1.79
N HIS A 49 -1.40 -10.12 -3.06
CA HIS A 49 -1.21 -8.84 -3.72
C HIS A 49 -1.97 -7.71 -3.00
N PHE A 50 -3.24 -7.94 -2.65
CA PHE A 50 -4.03 -6.96 -1.93
C PHE A 50 -3.43 -6.62 -0.56
N ILE A 51 -2.99 -7.63 0.21
CA ILE A 51 -2.41 -7.40 1.53
C ILE A 51 -1.11 -6.61 1.40
N ALA A 52 -0.21 -7.02 0.51
CA ALA A 52 1.12 -6.44 0.37
C ALA A 52 1.11 -5.03 -0.25
N TYR A 53 0.24 -4.78 -1.22
CA TYR A 53 0.26 -3.54 -2.02
C TYR A 53 -0.90 -2.60 -1.75
N THR A 54 -1.91 -3.01 -0.97
CA THR A 54 -2.99 -2.12 -0.54
C THR A 54 -3.02 -2.01 0.98
N LEU A 55 -3.24 -3.13 1.68
CA LEU A 55 -3.49 -3.07 3.13
C LEU A 55 -2.26 -2.61 3.90
N MET A 56 -1.08 -3.16 3.60
CA MET A 56 0.18 -2.78 4.24
C MET A 56 0.54 -1.30 4.03
N PRO A 57 0.56 -0.75 2.81
CA PRO A 57 0.81 0.68 2.60
C PRO A 57 -0.19 1.61 3.29
N LEU A 58 -1.48 1.24 3.31
CA LEU A 58 -2.51 2.02 4.01
C LEU A 58 -2.27 2.06 5.51
N LEU A 59 -2.07 0.90 6.14
CA LEU A 59 -1.81 0.82 7.58
C LEU A 59 -0.51 1.53 7.96
N PHE A 60 0.56 1.30 7.21
CA PHE A 60 1.83 1.98 7.41
C PHE A 60 1.70 3.50 7.30
N GLY A 61 0.99 3.98 6.27
CA GLY A 61 0.74 5.41 6.10
C GLY A 61 -0.07 6.02 7.24
N ILE A 62 -1.11 5.34 7.72
CA ILE A 62 -1.90 5.79 8.89
C ILE A 62 -1.01 5.91 10.14
N LEU A 63 -0.14 4.93 10.39
CA LEU A 63 0.77 4.94 11.52
C LEU A 63 1.77 6.11 11.43
N LEU A 64 2.33 6.36 10.24
CA LEU A 64 3.22 7.50 10.01
C LEU A 64 2.52 8.84 10.21
N LEU A 65 1.27 8.98 9.74
CA LEU A 65 0.49 10.20 9.96
C LEU A 65 0.21 10.43 11.44
N ALA A 66 -0.13 9.38 12.19
CA ALA A 66 -0.33 9.45 13.63
C ALA A 66 0.96 9.79 14.39
N ALA A 67 2.10 9.22 13.99
CA ALA A 67 3.39 9.51 14.61
C ALA A 67 3.89 10.94 14.30
N GLY A 68 3.85 11.34 13.02
CA GLY A 68 4.33 12.65 12.56
C GLY A 68 3.48 13.81 13.09
N SER A 69 2.17 13.61 13.25
CA SER A 69 1.28 14.62 13.87
C SER A 69 1.58 14.84 15.35
N ARG A 70 2.03 13.81 16.07
CA ARG A 70 2.54 13.89 17.45
C ARG A 70 3.98 14.39 17.54
N GLY A 71 4.65 14.63 16.40
CA GLY A 71 6.01 15.14 16.34
C GLY A 71 7.10 14.07 16.48
N HIS A 72 6.77 12.79 16.39
CA HIS A 72 7.78 11.74 16.30
C HIS A 72 8.37 11.72 14.88
N ALA A 73 9.69 11.92 14.79
CA ALA A 73 10.43 11.72 13.55
C ALA A 73 10.82 10.24 13.44
N LEU A 74 10.30 9.58 12.42
CA LEU A 74 10.65 8.18 12.10
C LEU A 74 11.66 8.11 10.95
N PHE A 75 11.98 9.25 10.34
CA PHE A 75 12.93 9.44 9.24
C PHE A 75 13.64 10.78 9.38
#